data_AF-A0A926HJ96-F1
#
_entry.id   AF-A0A926HJ96-F1
#
_cell.length_a   1.000
_cell.length_b   1.000
_cell.length_c   1.000
_cell.angle_alpha   90.00
_cell.angle_beta   90.00
_cell.angle_gamma   90.00
#
_symmetry.space_group_name_H-M   'P 1'
#
loop_
_entity.id
_entity.type
_entity.pdbx_description
1 polymer ?
#
loop_
_entity_poly.entity_id
_entity_poly.type
_entity_poly.pdbx_seq_one_letter_code
_entity_poly.pdbx_strand_id
1 'polypeptide(L)'
;MTVPYGSAGHQQFLLYHFVVVFAGCFPASVFALPVLFSREKNTEGFIPSAMKILFWIVMIVFTIVTTKIAHYSSLAYFPLSFLGAKYIYERMHDHTGKKTIPMVYLIAGIMWSLILLVLISFPFFKEQIISRSSDLFAVANMLASNWEFDEISLFSVLIFLTGIISAFVLFKKGNGIRALYFHYIAMCISLAIIQFRVLPEIERLSQGVFINEIEKLHEQNIPVITQGMKSYAPYYYGHIAEQYKNIDLNSTRPLCIVTRNTKPVPPEVTENAERYTRGGYIFYLLQ
;
A
#
# COMPACT_ATOMS: atom_id res chain seq x y z
N MET A 1 -11.81 -33.05 11.87
CA MET A 1 -10.75 -32.35 12.66
C MET A 1 -10.97 -30.85 12.48
N THR A 2 -11.39 -30.11 13.51
CA THR A 2 -11.66 -28.66 13.38
C THR A 2 -10.34 -27.89 13.42
N VAL A 3 -10.00 -27.21 12.32
CA VAL A 3 -8.73 -26.48 12.19
C VAL A 3 -8.95 -25.03 12.65
N PRO A 4 -8.21 -24.54 13.67
CA PRO A 4 -8.41 -23.18 14.17
C PRO A 4 -7.93 -22.12 13.17
N TYR A 5 -8.82 -21.18 12.82
CA TYR A 5 -8.48 -19.97 12.07
C TYR A 5 -7.75 -18.97 12.96
N GLY A 6 -6.50 -18.65 12.65
CA GLY A 6 -5.76 -17.61 13.38
C GLY A 6 -6.17 -16.20 12.93
N SER A 7 -6.57 -15.33 13.86
CA SER A 7 -6.81 -13.90 13.59
C SER A 7 -5.52 -13.17 13.18
N ALA A 8 -5.58 -12.32 12.16
CA ALA A 8 -4.41 -11.64 11.57
C ALA A 8 -3.88 -10.52 12.49
N GLY A 9 -2.94 -10.83 13.39
CA GLY A 9 -2.14 -9.82 14.09
C GLY A 9 -0.95 -9.38 13.22
N HIS A 10 -0.91 -8.10 12.82
CA HIS A 10 0.24 -7.49 12.17
C HIS A 10 0.98 -6.58 13.15
N GLN A 11 1.96 -7.13 13.88
CA GLN A 11 2.88 -6.31 14.66
C GLN A 11 3.83 -5.58 13.71
N GLN A 12 3.76 -4.26 13.68
CA GLN A 12 4.72 -3.40 12.97
C GLN A 12 5.46 -2.52 13.99
N PHE A 13 6.56 -1.89 13.55
CA PHE A 13 7.40 -1.05 14.40
C PHE A 13 6.64 0.13 15.02
N LEU A 14 7.17 0.71 16.10
CA LEU A 14 6.50 1.74 16.91
C LEU A 14 6.09 2.97 16.09
N LEU A 15 6.98 3.47 15.23
CA LEU A 15 6.79 4.70 14.46
C LEU A 15 6.12 4.47 13.09
N TYR A 16 5.45 3.34 12.89
CA TYR A 16 4.82 2.99 11.61
C TYR A 16 3.92 4.10 11.07
N HIS A 17 2.97 4.57 11.89
CA HIS A 17 2.03 5.60 11.46
C HIS A 17 2.69 6.95 11.20
N PHE A 18 3.78 7.28 11.90
CA PHE A 18 4.56 8.48 11.60
C PHE A 18 5.13 8.42 10.18
N VAL A 19 5.72 7.29 9.79
CA VAL A 19 6.24 7.11 8.42
C VAL A 19 5.10 7.15 7.41
N VAL A 20 4.02 6.40 7.64
CA VAL A 20 2.87 6.36 6.71
C VAL A 20 2.24 7.74 6.52
N VAL A 21 2.01 8.50 7.59
CA VAL A 21 1.38 9.82 7.51
C VAL A 21 2.33 10.87 6.95
N PHE A 22 3.57 10.99 7.45
CA PHE A 22 4.47 12.03 6.97
C PHE A 22 4.98 11.78 5.54
N ALA A 23 5.24 10.52 5.17
CA ALA A 23 5.63 10.20 3.80
C ALA A 23 4.39 10.18 2.88
N GLY A 24 3.35 9.43 3.26
CA GLY A 24 2.17 9.17 2.41
C GLY A 24 1.24 10.36 2.22
N CYS A 25 1.24 11.34 3.14
CA CYS A 25 0.50 12.59 2.96
C CYS A 25 1.32 13.71 2.32
N PHE A 26 2.45 13.38 1.68
CA PHE A 26 3.12 14.34 0.81
C PHE A 26 2.15 14.82 -0.29
N PRO A 27 2.09 16.14 -0.59
CA PRO A 27 2.95 17.20 -0.08
C PRO A 27 2.41 17.92 1.15
N ALA A 28 1.17 17.66 1.57
CA ALA A 28 0.52 18.33 2.68
C ALA A 28 1.34 18.20 3.97
N SER A 29 1.95 17.04 4.20
CA SER A 29 2.85 16.80 5.33
C SER A 29 3.98 17.81 5.41
N VAL A 30 4.67 18.10 4.31
CA VAL A 30 5.77 19.06 4.23
C VAL A 30 5.29 20.48 4.52
N PHE A 31 4.16 20.88 3.94
CA PHE A 31 3.60 22.22 4.17
C PHE A 31 3.03 22.39 5.57
N ALA A 32 2.56 21.32 6.21
CA ALA A 32 2.04 21.37 7.57
C ALA A 32 3.13 21.52 8.63
N LEU A 33 4.35 21.02 8.39
CA LEU A 33 5.45 21.01 9.39
C LEU A 33 5.65 22.34 10.14
N PRO A 34 5.70 23.52 9.48
CA PRO A 34 5.94 24.78 10.17
C PRO A 34 4.84 25.16 11.16
N VAL A 35 3.59 24.83 10.84
CA VAL A 35 2.42 25.16 11.65
C VAL A 35 2.19 24.09 12.71
N LEU A 36 2.35 22.82 12.36
CA LEU A 36 2.20 21.70 13.28
C LEU A 36 3.16 21.78 14.47
N PHE A 37 4.39 22.25 14.24
CA PHE A 37 5.43 22.41 15.27
C PHE A 37 5.63 23.86 15.71
N SER A 38 4.80 24.82 15.28
CA SER A 38 4.85 26.17 15.83
C SER A 38 4.45 26.15 17.30
N ARG A 39 5.20 26.84 18.15
CA ARG A 39 4.71 27.20 19.48
C ARG A 39 3.59 28.20 19.28
N GLU A 40 2.42 27.89 19.84
CA GLU A 40 1.24 28.75 19.77
C GLU A 40 1.65 30.15 20.23
N LYS A 41 1.58 31.14 19.34
CA LYS A 41 1.34 32.51 19.78
C LYS A 41 -0.13 32.54 20.17
N ASN A 42 -0.47 33.26 21.25
CA ASN A 42 -1.84 33.47 21.77
C ASN A 42 -2.87 34.06 20.75
N THR A 43 -2.56 34.02 19.45
CA THR A 43 -3.31 34.55 18.31
C THR A 43 -3.75 33.48 17.32
N GLU A 44 -3.32 32.21 17.46
CA GLU A 44 -3.83 31.13 16.62
C GLU A 44 -5.25 30.76 17.12
N GLY A 45 -6.29 31.15 16.36
CA GLY A 45 -7.68 30.89 16.75
C GLY A 45 -7.99 29.40 16.99
N PHE A 46 -9.19 29.11 17.52
CA PHE A 46 -9.61 27.77 17.95
C PHE A 46 -9.37 26.65 16.91
N ILE A 47 -9.63 26.91 15.62
CA ILE A 47 -9.58 25.88 14.57
C ILE A 47 -8.16 25.32 14.34
N PRO A 48 -7.10 26.13 14.11
CA PRO A 48 -5.72 25.64 14.06
C PRO A 48 -5.30 24.77 15.25
N SER A 49 -5.61 25.20 16.48
CA SER A 49 -5.29 24.43 17.70
C SER A 49 -6.06 23.11 17.74
N ALA A 50 -7.35 23.11 17.39
CA ALA A 50 -8.15 21.88 17.29
C ALA A 50 -7.57 20.89 16.27
N MET A 51 -7.08 21.37 15.12
CA MET A 51 -6.43 20.52 14.11
C MET A 51 -5.10 19.94 14.60
N LYS A 52 -4.28 20.70 15.34
CA LYS A 52 -3.05 20.17 15.96
C LYS A 52 -3.37 19.10 17.00
N ILE A 53 -4.36 19.36 17.86
CA ILE A 53 -4.82 18.41 18.89
C ILE A 53 -5.32 17.13 18.22
N LEU A 54 -6.19 17.26 17.22
CA LEU A 54 -6.72 16.11 16.47
C LEU A 54 -5.60 15.29 15.84
N PHE A 55 -4.62 15.94 15.20
CA PHE A 55 -3.45 15.27 14.65
C PHE A 55 -2.71 14.46 15.72
N TRP A 56 -2.34 15.08 16.84
CA TRP A 56 -1.56 14.40 17.89
C TRP A 56 -2.34 13.28 18.57
N ILE A 57 -3.64 13.45 18.81
CA ILE A 57 -4.50 12.38 19.35
C ILE A 57 -4.45 11.16 18.44
N VAL A 58 -4.67 11.34 17.14
CA VAL A 58 -4.65 10.24 16.16
C VAL A 58 -3.27 9.58 16.15
N MET A 59 -2.18 10.35 16.09
CA MET A 59 -0.82 9.81 16.06
C MET A 59 -0.46 9.02 17.32
N ILE A 60 -0.84 9.51 18.51
CA ILE A 60 -0.55 8.83 19.79
C ILE A 60 -1.37 7.55 19.93
N VAL A 61 -2.68 7.60 19.68
CA VAL A 61 -3.55 6.42 19.75
C VAL A 61 -3.02 5.32 18.84
N PHE A 62 -2.70 5.64 17.59
CA PHE A 62 -2.20 4.64 16.63
C PHE A 62 -0.76 4.19 16.86
N THR A 63 -0.01 4.89 17.70
CA THR A 63 1.31 4.41 18.17
C THR A 63 1.15 3.31 19.23
N ILE A 64 0.11 3.39 20.07
CA ILE A 64 -0.12 2.48 21.21
C ILE A 64 -0.86 1.21 20.78
N VAL A 65 -1.76 1.28 19.78
CA VAL A 65 -2.49 0.08 19.33
C VAL A 65 -1.55 -0.96 18.72
N THR A 66 -1.89 -2.23 18.93
CA THR A 66 -1.10 -3.39 18.48
C THR A 66 -1.24 -3.62 16.98
N THR A 67 -2.45 -3.45 16.44
CA THR A 67 -2.73 -3.62 15.01
C THR A 67 -2.45 -2.33 14.26
N LYS A 68 -1.40 -2.35 13.45
CA LYS A 68 -0.97 -1.20 12.64
C LYS A 68 -1.32 -1.46 11.19
N ILE A 69 -2.34 -0.77 10.71
CA ILE A 69 -2.76 -0.81 9.32
C ILE A 69 -2.84 0.62 8.81
N ALA A 70 -2.20 0.89 7.67
CA ALA A 70 -2.00 2.25 7.14
C ALA A 70 -3.27 3.12 7.18
N HIS A 71 -4.42 2.55 6.79
CA HIS A 71 -5.67 3.31 6.70
C HIS A 71 -6.28 3.72 8.04
N TYR A 72 -5.86 3.14 9.16
CA TYR A 72 -6.39 3.49 10.48
C TYR A 72 -6.02 4.92 10.89
N SER A 73 -4.83 5.41 10.53
CA SER A 73 -4.42 6.80 10.78
C SER A 73 -4.95 7.80 9.75
N SER A 74 -5.91 7.43 8.89
CA SER A 74 -6.43 8.31 7.83
C SER A 74 -7.10 9.58 8.34
N LEU A 75 -7.62 9.58 9.58
CA LEU A 75 -8.14 10.80 10.20
C LEU A 75 -7.06 11.88 10.38
N ALA A 76 -5.77 11.51 10.44
CA ALA A 76 -4.67 12.48 10.49
C ALA A 76 -4.49 13.25 9.17
N TYR A 77 -5.08 12.79 8.05
CA TYR A 77 -4.92 13.43 6.75
C TYR A 77 -5.62 14.79 6.70
N PHE A 78 -6.78 14.90 7.37
CA PHE A 78 -7.57 16.12 7.45
C PHE A 78 -6.87 17.27 8.21
N PRO A 79 -6.38 17.10 9.46
CA PRO A 79 -5.64 18.15 10.12
C PRO A 79 -4.35 18.51 9.39
N LEU A 80 -3.68 17.54 8.75
CA LEU A 80 -2.45 17.81 7.99
C LEU A 80 -2.73 18.68 6.74
N SER A 81 -3.78 18.39 5.99
CA SER A 81 -4.16 19.20 4.83
C SER A 81 -4.60 20.60 5.23
N PHE A 82 -5.35 20.74 6.34
CA PHE A 82 -5.71 22.05 6.89
C PHE A 82 -4.48 22.87 7.28
N LEU A 83 -3.56 22.30 8.07
CA LEU A 83 -2.37 23.01 8.55
C LEU A 83 -1.43 23.37 7.39
N GLY A 84 -1.32 22.49 6.38
CA GLY A 84 -0.58 22.77 5.16
C GLY A 84 -1.20 23.89 4.33
N ALA A 85 -2.53 23.92 4.20
CA ALA A 85 -3.25 25.00 3.52
C ALA A 85 -3.07 26.34 4.25
N LYS A 86 -3.17 26.36 5.59
CA LYS A 86 -2.88 27.55 6.43
C LYS A 86 -1.47 28.08 6.17
N TYR A 87 -0.46 27.21 6.18
CA TYR A 87 0.92 27.61 5.90
C TYR A 87 1.07 28.28 4.52
N ILE A 88 0.47 27.70 3.49
CA ILE A 88 0.55 28.25 2.14
C ILE A 88 -0.19 29.59 2.07
N TYR A 89 -1.36 29.69 2.68
CA TYR A 89 -2.15 30.92 2.74
C TYR A 89 -1.37 32.07 3.40
N GLU A 90 -0.84 31.85 4.62
CA GLU A 90 -0.02 32.85 5.34
C GLU A 90 1.23 33.24 4.54
N ARG A 91 1.86 32.27 3.88
CA ARG A 91 3.03 32.55 3.02
C ARG A 91 2.68 33.41 1.82
N MET A 92 1.51 33.24 1.24
CA MET A 92 1.06 33.99 0.07
C MET A 92 0.57 35.40 0.41
N HIS A 93 -0.14 35.54 1.53
CA HIS A 93 -0.77 36.80 1.90
C HIS A 93 0.19 37.69 2.71
N ASP A 94 0.83 37.13 3.72
CA ASP A 94 1.62 37.89 4.68
C ASP A 94 3.11 37.90 4.32
N HIS A 95 3.49 37.20 3.24
CA HIS A 95 4.89 36.97 2.84
C HIS A 95 5.75 36.34 3.95
N THR A 96 5.10 35.82 5.00
CA THR A 96 5.73 35.15 6.13
C THR A 96 5.80 33.65 5.87
N GLY A 97 6.99 33.07 5.92
CA GLY A 97 7.14 31.63 5.80
C GLY A 97 8.59 31.22 5.59
N LYS A 98 8.94 30.04 6.11
CA LYS A 98 10.31 29.54 6.06
C LYS A 98 10.72 29.30 4.60
N LYS A 99 11.78 29.99 4.15
CA LYS A 99 12.36 29.83 2.80
C LYS A 99 12.88 28.41 2.52
N THR A 100 13.04 27.61 3.57
CA THR A 100 13.46 26.20 3.54
C THR A 100 12.34 25.26 3.08
N ILE A 101 11.06 25.59 3.28
CA ILE A 101 9.96 24.64 3.00
C ILE A 101 9.83 24.28 1.51
N PRO A 102 9.95 25.22 0.55
CA PRO A 102 10.05 24.84 -0.86
C PRO A 102 11.20 23.88 -1.16
N MET A 103 12.33 24.00 -0.45
CA MET A 103 13.46 23.07 -0.62
C MET A 103 13.15 21.68 -0.07
N VAL A 104 12.55 21.60 1.12
CA VAL A 104 12.10 20.32 1.70
C VAL A 104 11.07 19.65 0.78
N TYR A 105 10.15 20.43 0.21
CA TYR A 105 9.18 19.96 -0.79
C TYR A 105 9.88 19.38 -2.03
N LEU A 106 10.88 20.07 -2.57
CA LEU A 106 11.64 19.59 -3.73
C LEU A 106 12.38 18.29 -3.41
N ILE A 107 13.09 18.22 -2.28
CA ILE A 107 13.84 17.03 -1.88
C ILE A 107 12.91 15.83 -1.69
N ALA A 108 11.80 16.03 -0.96
CA ALA A 108 10.81 14.97 -0.75
C ALA A 108 10.14 14.54 -2.06
N GLY A 109 9.84 15.48 -2.96
CA GLY A 109 9.30 15.19 -4.28
C GLY A 109 10.26 14.38 -5.15
N ILE A 110 11.55 14.73 -5.18
CA ILE A 110 12.59 13.96 -5.89
C ILE A 110 12.73 12.56 -5.29
N MET A 111 12.71 12.44 -3.96
CA MET A 111 12.74 11.14 -3.28
C MET A 111 11.56 10.26 -3.71
N TRP A 112 10.34 10.83 -3.76
CA TRP A 112 9.16 10.11 -4.26
C TRP A 112 9.27 9.74 -5.74
N SER A 113 9.78 10.64 -6.60
CA SER A 113 10.06 10.32 -8.00
C SER A 113 11.05 9.16 -8.14
N LEU A 114 12.08 9.09 -7.30
CA LEU A 114 13.05 7.98 -7.29
C LEU A 114 12.42 6.67 -6.82
N ILE A 115 11.59 6.69 -5.78
CA ILE A 115 10.86 5.51 -5.31
C ILE A 115 9.95 4.97 -6.43
N LEU A 116 9.21 5.85 -7.09
CA LEU A 116 8.35 5.47 -8.23
C LEU A 116 9.17 4.92 -9.40
N LEU A 117 10.31 5.54 -9.72
CA LEU A 117 11.21 5.06 -10.76
C LEU A 117 11.70 3.64 -10.46
N VAL A 118 12.20 3.41 -9.25
CA VAL A 118 12.65 2.08 -8.83
C VAL A 118 11.51 1.06 -8.93
N LEU A 119 10.32 1.40 -8.43
CA LEU A 119 9.15 0.51 -8.50
C LEU A 119 8.79 0.13 -9.94
N ILE A 120 8.72 1.11 -10.84
CA ILE A 120 8.37 0.89 -12.25
C ILE A 120 9.47 0.14 -13.01
N SER A 121 10.73 0.33 -12.60
CA SER A 121 11.88 -0.37 -13.16
C SER A 121 12.05 -1.79 -12.62
N PHE A 122 11.13 -2.32 -11.79
CA PHE A 122 11.18 -3.66 -11.23
C PHE A 122 11.57 -4.77 -12.24
N PRO A 123 11.00 -4.81 -13.47
CA PRO A 123 11.36 -5.84 -14.45
C PRO A 123 12.86 -5.91 -14.78
N PHE A 124 13.60 -4.80 -14.73
CA PHE A 124 15.02 -4.77 -15.07
C PHE A 124 15.93 -5.42 -14.03
N PHE A 125 15.48 -5.49 -12.78
CA PHE A 125 16.28 -6.03 -11.68
C PHE A 125 15.64 -7.25 -11.00
N LYS A 126 14.51 -7.75 -11.55
CA LYS A 126 13.77 -8.91 -11.07
C LYS A 126 14.66 -10.16 -10.94
N GLU A 127 15.46 -10.48 -11.95
CA GLU A 127 16.35 -11.66 -11.95
C GLU A 127 17.45 -11.58 -10.87
N GLN A 128 17.97 -10.37 -10.63
CA GLN A 128 18.95 -10.09 -9.60
C GLN A 128 18.32 -10.22 -8.20
N ILE A 129 17.05 -9.86 -8.04
CA ILE A 129 16.30 -10.11 -6.79
C ILE A 129 16.09 -11.62 -6.61
N ILE A 130 15.64 -12.33 -7.65
CA ILE A 130 15.39 -13.78 -7.60
C ILE A 130 16.65 -14.54 -7.17
N SER A 131 17.79 -14.28 -7.81
CA SER A 131 19.06 -14.96 -7.53
C SER A 131 19.63 -14.70 -6.13
N ARG A 132 19.19 -13.64 -5.45
CA ARG A 132 19.68 -13.25 -4.11
C ARG A 132 18.67 -13.48 -2.99
N SER A 133 17.43 -13.83 -3.32
CA SER A 133 16.36 -14.00 -2.35
C SER A 133 16.36 -15.40 -1.75
N SER A 134 16.32 -15.48 -0.43
CA SER A 134 16.10 -16.73 0.30
C SER A 134 14.62 -17.09 0.43
N ASP A 135 13.71 -16.19 0.08
CA ASP A 135 12.26 -16.42 0.18
C ASP A 135 11.75 -17.17 -1.06
N LEU A 136 11.64 -18.50 -0.92
CA LEU A 136 11.15 -19.40 -1.97
C LEU A 136 9.69 -19.11 -2.39
N PHE A 137 8.87 -18.55 -1.50
CA PHE A 137 7.49 -18.20 -1.83
C PHE A 137 7.48 -16.98 -2.74
N ALA A 138 8.24 -15.94 -2.40
CA ALA A 138 8.39 -14.74 -3.22
C ALA A 138 9.03 -15.07 -4.58
N VAL A 139 10.11 -15.88 -4.60
CA VAL A 139 10.78 -16.30 -5.83
C VAL A 139 9.82 -17.01 -6.78
N ALA A 140 9.04 -17.97 -6.28
CA ALA A 140 8.13 -18.72 -7.13
C ALA A 140 7.00 -17.83 -7.72
N ASN A 141 6.51 -16.84 -6.96
CA ASN A 141 5.54 -15.87 -7.48
C ASN A 141 6.17 -14.90 -8.51
N MET A 142 7.41 -14.46 -8.28
CA MET A 142 8.14 -13.64 -9.26
C MET A 142 8.36 -14.42 -10.56
N LEU A 143 8.79 -15.68 -10.48
CA LEU A 143 8.97 -16.55 -11.67
C LEU A 143 7.66 -16.77 -12.44
N ALA A 144 6.52 -16.82 -11.75
CA ALA A 144 5.21 -16.94 -12.38
C ALA A 144 4.66 -15.62 -12.95
N SER A 145 5.27 -14.48 -12.63
CA SER A 145 4.83 -13.17 -13.09
C SER A 145 5.40 -12.81 -14.46
N ASN A 146 4.53 -12.41 -15.39
CA ASN A 146 4.89 -11.87 -16.69
C ASN A 146 4.98 -10.34 -16.70
N TRP A 147 5.35 -9.71 -15.58
CA TRP A 147 5.50 -8.26 -15.51
C TRP A 147 6.66 -7.81 -16.39
N GLU A 148 6.32 -7.19 -17.53
CA GLU A 148 7.24 -6.53 -18.45
C GLU A 148 7.28 -5.02 -18.23
N PHE A 149 8.38 -4.39 -18.63
CA PHE A 149 8.51 -2.94 -18.53
C PHE A 149 7.53 -2.22 -19.47
N ASP A 150 6.72 -1.33 -18.91
CA ASP A 150 5.76 -0.50 -19.65
C ASP A 150 6.29 0.93 -19.76
N GLU A 151 6.62 1.38 -20.97
CA GLU A 151 7.11 2.73 -21.23
C GLU A 151 6.12 3.81 -20.78
N ILE A 152 4.81 3.53 -20.87
CA ILE A 152 3.77 4.48 -20.42
C ILE A 152 3.86 4.71 -18.91
N SER A 153 4.19 3.67 -18.14
CA SER A 153 4.39 3.80 -16.70
C SER A 153 5.54 4.75 -16.36
N LEU A 154 6.59 4.83 -17.20
CA LEU A 154 7.68 5.80 -17.00
C LEU A 154 7.20 7.25 -17.14
N PHE A 155 6.22 7.53 -18.01
CA PHE A 155 5.65 8.89 -18.11
C PHE A 155 5.02 9.35 -16.79
N SER A 156 4.50 8.45 -15.96
CA SER A 156 3.99 8.81 -14.63
C SER A 156 5.07 9.45 -13.76
N VAL A 157 6.31 8.94 -13.80
CA VAL A 157 7.46 9.46 -13.05
C VAL A 157 7.88 10.83 -13.60
N LEU A 158 7.96 10.95 -14.93
CA LEU A 158 8.36 12.19 -15.60
C LEU A 158 7.35 13.31 -15.36
N ILE A 159 6.06 13.03 -15.47
CA ILE A 159 4.97 13.98 -15.19
C ILE A 159 5.02 14.40 -13.72
N PHE A 160 5.19 13.45 -12.80
CA PHE A 160 5.28 13.76 -11.38
C PHE A 160 6.49 14.66 -11.10
N LEU A 161 7.67 14.29 -11.57
CA LEU A 161 8.92 15.05 -11.37
C LEU A 161 8.85 16.44 -11.99
N THR A 162 8.33 16.57 -13.21
CA THR A 162 8.16 17.88 -13.85
C THR A 162 7.13 18.74 -13.11
N GLY A 163 6.07 18.14 -12.58
CA GLY A 163 5.13 18.79 -11.67
C GLY A 163 5.79 19.32 -10.40
N ILE A 164 6.63 18.51 -9.74
CA ILE A 164 7.42 18.91 -8.56
C ILE A 164 8.34 20.09 -8.89
N ILE A 165 9.12 20.00 -9.96
CA ILE A 165 10.08 21.04 -10.35
C ILE A 165 9.35 22.34 -10.72
N SER A 166 8.27 22.24 -11.49
CA SER A 166 7.46 23.40 -11.89
C SER A 166 6.83 24.08 -10.68
N ALA A 167 6.23 23.31 -9.77
CA ALA A 167 5.67 23.82 -8.53
C ALA A 167 6.74 24.46 -7.65
N PHE A 168 7.92 23.85 -7.51
CA PHE A 168 9.04 24.42 -6.77
C PHE A 168 9.47 25.79 -7.30
N VAL A 169 9.66 25.92 -8.62
CA VAL A 169 10.01 27.18 -9.27
C VAL A 169 8.94 28.24 -9.02
N LEU A 170 7.66 27.88 -9.12
CA LEU A 170 6.54 28.79 -8.86
C LEU A 170 6.43 29.20 -7.39
N PHE A 171 6.67 28.29 -6.44
CA PHE A 171 6.74 28.60 -5.01
C PHE A 171 7.88 29.58 -4.69
N LYS A 172 9.03 29.47 -5.38
CA LYS A 172 10.15 30.41 -5.23
C LYS A 172 9.83 31.79 -5.81
N LYS A 173 9.03 31.84 -6.88
CA LYS A 173 8.52 33.09 -7.50
C LYS A 173 7.33 33.71 -6.77
N GLY A 174 6.88 33.14 -5.65
CA GLY A 174 5.76 33.64 -4.86
C GLY A 174 4.36 33.28 -5.41
N ASN A 175 4.28 32.51 -6.49
CA ASN A 175 3.00 32.14 -7.11
C ASN A 175 2.47 30.80 -6.57
N GLY A 176 2.11 30.78 -5.28
CA GLY A 176 1.73 29.55 -4.58
C GLY A 176 0.48 28.86 -5.13
N ILE A 177 -0.53 29.60 -5.58
CA ILE A 177 -1.74 29.01 -6.18
C ILE A 177 -1.41 28.28 -7.48
N ARG A 178 -0.65 28.90 -8.41
CA ARG A 178 -0.25 28.20 -9.64
C ARG A 178 0.64 27.00 -9.33
N ALA A 179 1.55 27.12 -8.35
CA ALA A 179 2.38 26.00 -7.93
C ALA A 179 1.53 24.79 -7.46
N LEU A 180 0.49 25.06 -6.67
CA LEU A 180 -0.46 24.03 -6.21
C LEU A 180 -1.23 23.40 -7.38
N TYR A 181 -1.74 24.19 -8.32
CA TYR A 181 -2.44 23.65 -9.50
C TYR A 181 -1.54 22.74 -10.33
N PHE A 182 -0.31 23.16 -10.64
CA PHE A 182 0.63 22.34 -11.40
C PHE A 182 0.96 21.03 -10.67
N HIS A 183 1.22 21.11 -9.36
CA HIS A 183 1.47 19.90 -8.57
C HIS A 183 0.26 18.96 -8.54
N TYR A 184 -0.94 19.51 -8.30
CA TYR A 184 -2.18 18.73 -8.24
C TYR A 184 -2.45 17.98 -9.55
N ILE A 185 -2.41 18.69 -10.69
CA ILE A 185 -2.65 18.09 -12.01
C ILE A 185 -1.62 17.00 -12.30
N ALA A 186 -0.33 17.28 -12.09
CA ALA A 186 0.73 16.30 -12.30
C ALA A 186 0.54 15.06 -11.41
N MET A 187 0.24 15.25 -10.12
CA MET A 187 -0.02 14.17 -9.19
C MET A 187 -1.22 13.31 -9.61
N CYS A 188 -2.35 13.93 -9.99
CA CYS A 188 -3.53 13.20 -10.44
C CYS A 188 -3.25 12.34 -11.67
N ILE A 189 -2.57 12.90 -12.68
CA ILE A 189 -2.23 12.16 -13.91
C ILE A 189 -1.27 11.02 -13.60
N SER A 190 -0.20 11.28 -12.84
CA SER A 190 0.77 10.26 -12.45
C SER A 190 0.13 9.12 -11.66
N LEU A 191 -0.70 9.44 -10.65
CA LEU A 191 -1.38 8.43 -9.85
C LEU A 191 -2.40 7.63 -10.67
N ALA A 192 -3.09 8.25 -11.62
CA ALA A 192 -3.99 7.53 -12.52
C ALA A 192 -3.21 6.51 -13.38
N ILE A 193 -2.07 6.90 -13.96
CA ILE A 193 -1.24 5.97 -14.74
C ILE A 193 -0.76 4.81 -13.84
N ILE A 194 -0.26 5.10 -12.64
CA ILE A 194 0.18 4.08 -11.69
C ILE A 194 -0.96 3.12 -11.34
N GLN A 195 -2.15 3.64 -11.05
CA GLN A 195 -3.33 2.85 -10.69
C GLN A 195 -3.72 1.84 -11.78
N PHE A 196 -3.68 2.24 -13.05
CA PHE A 196 -4.13 1.38 -14.15
C PHE A 196 -3.04 0.52 -14.78
N ARG A 197 -1.77 0.90 -14.66
CA ARG A 197 -0.65 0.23 -15.36
C ARG A 197 0.27 -0.54 -14.42
N VAL A 198 0.55 0.00 -13.24
CA VAL A 198 1.56 -0.56 -12.31
C VAL A 198 0.89 -1.38 -11.21
N LEU A 199 -0.20 -0.90 -10.63
CA LEU A 199 -0.86 -1.59 -9.52
C LEU A 199 -1.37 -2.99 -9.89
N PRO A 200 -1.98 -3.24 -11.07
CA PRO A 200 -2.39 -4.59 -11.47
C PRO A 200 -1.21 -5.56 -11.60
N GLU A 201 -0.04 -5.07 -11.98
CA GLU A 201 1.18 -5.88 -12.08
C GLU A 201 1.70 -6.29 -10.70
N ILE A 202 1.68 -5.37 -9.74
CA ILE A 202 2.02 -5.65 -8.33
C ILE A 202 1.04 -6.66 -7.73
N GLU A 203 -0.26 -6.51 -8.01
CA GLU A 203 -1.29 -7.46 -7.58
C GLU A 203 -1.03 -8.84 -8.19
N ARG A 204 -0.83 -8.90 -9.52
CA ARG A 204 -0.59 -10.17 -10.22
C ARG A 204 0.67 -10.88 -9.69
N LEU A 205 1.73 -10.12 -9.43
CA LEU A 205 2.97 -10.62 -8.85
C LEU A 205 2.79 -11.14 -7.42
N SER A 206 1.97 -10.49 -6.59
CA SER A 206 1.84 -10.84 -5.17
C SER A 206 0.83 -11.97 -4.91
N GLN A 207 -0.30 -11.96 -5.63
CA GLN A 207 -1.42 -12.86 -5.37
C GLN A 207 -2.19 -13.32 -6.62
N GLY A 208 -1.84 -12.85 -7.82
CA GLY A 208 -2.62 -13.16 -9.04
C GLY A 208 -2.78 -14.65 -9.32
N VAL A 209 -1.71 -15.43 -9.16
CA VAL A 209 -1.77 -16.89 -9.32
C VAL A 209 -2.80 -17.54 -8.39
N PHE A 210 -2.86 -17.07 -7.15
CA PHE A 210 -3.78 -17.61 -6.16
C PHE A 210 -5.22 -17.22 -6.45
N ILE A 211 -5.46 -15.95 -6.82
CA ILE A 211 -6.79 -15.46 -7.19
C ILE A 211 -7.33 -16.23 -8.41
N ASN A 212 -6.54 -16.33 -9.48
CA ASN A 212 -6.98 -16.99 -10.71
C ASN A 212 -7.36 -18.46 -10.50
N GLU A 213 -6.60 -19.19 -9.66
CA GLU A 213 -6.93 -20.59 -9.33
C GLU A 213 -8.19 -20.68 -8.44
N ILE A 214 -8.39 -19.74 -7.50
CA ILE A 214 -9.63 -19.69 -6.71
C ILE A 214 -10.84 -19.48 -7.61
N GLU A 215 -10.79 -18.52 -8.53
CA GLU A 215 -11.90 -18.23 -9.45
C GLU A 215 -12.20 -19.43 -10.35
N LYS A 216 -11.17 -20.09 -10.89
CA LYS A 216 -11.32 -21.30 -11.70
C LYS A 216 -11.94 -22.48 -10.94
N LEU A 217 -11.57 -22.67 -9.67
CA LEU A 217 -12.15 -23.71 -8.82
C LEU A 217 -13.59 -23.38 -8.41
N HIS A 218 -13.88 -22.09 -8.21
CA HIS A 218 -15.24 -21.62 -7.95
C HIS A 218 -16.18 -21.93 -9.12
N GLU A 219 -15.76 -21.72 -10.37
CA GLU A 219 -16.54 -22.10 -11.57
C GLU A 219 -16.87 -23.61 -11.61
N GLN A 220 -16.04 -24.44 -10.98
CA GLN A 220 -16.23 -25.89 -10.87
C GLN A 220 -17.03 -26.30 -9.62
N ASN A 221 -17.54 -25.34 -8.84
CA ASN A 221 -18.19 -25.55 -7.55
C ASN A 221 -17.30 -26.24 -6.51
N ILE A 222 -15.99 -26.05 -6.60
CA ILE A 222 -15.02 -26.62 -5.66
C ILE A 222 -14.64 -25.53 -4.63
N PRO A 223 -15.09 -25.64 -3.36
CA PRO A 223 -14.69 -24.70 -2.32
C PRO A 223 -13.17 -24.75 -2.09
N VAL A 224 -12.61 -23.61 -1.72
CA VAL A 224 -11.17 -23.44 -1.46
C VAL A 224 -10.94 -23.01 -0.01
N ILE A 225 -10.13 -23.73 0.74
CA ILE A 225 -9.71 -23.32 2.08
C ILE A 225 -8.21 -23.08 2.14
N THR A 226 -7.79 -22.19 3.03
CA THR A 226 -6.36 -21.92 3.26
C THR A 226 -5.87 -22.66 4.50
N GLN A 227 -4.70 -23.27 4.41
CA GLN A 227 -4.02 -23.92 5.52
C GLN A 227 -2.62 -23.34 5.71
N GLY A 228 -2.21 -23.11 6.96
CA GLY A 228 -0.87 -22.57 7.26
C GLY A 228 -0.65 -21.12 6.82
N MET A 229 -1.65 -20.47 6.23
CA MET A 229 -1.64 -19.08 5.81
C MET A 229 -3.00 -18.41 6.05
N LYS A 230 -3.01 -17.08 6.17
CA LYS A 230 -4.23 -16.28 6.32
C LYS A 230 -4.49 -15.57 5.00
N SER A 231 -5.69 -15.70 4.46
CA SER A 231 -6.15 -14.91 3.32
C SER A 231 -7.66 -14.80 3.31
N TYR A 232 -8.16 -13.63 2.90
CA TYR A 232 -9.57 -13.40 2.64
C TYR A 232 -9.98 -13.75 1.20
N ALA A 233 -9.02 -14.07 0.33
CA ALA A 233 -9.29 -14.32 -1.09
C ALA A 233 -10.31 -15.44 -1.34
N PRO A 234 -10.29 -16.59 -0.63
CA PRO A 234 -11.32 -17.61 -0.84
C PRO A 234 -12.75 -17.16 -0.49
N TYR A 235 -12.92 -16.25 0.46
CA TYR A 235 -14.24 -15.72 0.82
C TYR A 235 -14.76 -14.73 -0.22
N TYR A 236 -13.86 -13.88 -0.73
CA TYR A 236 -14.23 -12.84 -1.69
C TYR A 236 -14.37 -13.39 -3.12
N TYR A 237 -13.30 -14.00 -3.65
CA TYR A 237 -13.24 -14.50 -5.02
C TYR A 237 -13.84 -15.90 -5.18
N GLY A 238 -13.76 -16.73 -4.13
CA GLY A 238 -14.35 -18.07 -4.14
C GLY A 238 -15.83 -18.10 -3.74
N HIS A 239 -16.41 -16.95 -3.38
CA HIS A 239 -17.77 -16.78 -2.86
C HIS A 239 -18.15 -17.77 -1.76
N ILE A 240 -17.18 -18.16 -0.95
CA ILE A 240 -17.39 -19.11 0.14
C ILE A 240 -18.13 -18.37 1.26
N ALA A 241 -19.42 -18.64 1.39
CA ALA A 241 -20.20 -18.15 2.52
C ALA A 241 -19.65 -18.71 3.85
N GLU A 242 -19.75 -17.95 4.95
CA GLU A 242 -19.24 -18.31 6.28
C GLU A 242 -19.68 -19.71 6.78
N GLN A 243 -20.74 -20.27 6.19
CA GLN A 243 -21.26 -21.62 6.43
C GLN A 243 -20.25 -22.74 6.12
N TYR A 244 -19.17 -22.45 5.39
CA TYR A 244 -18.02 -23.35 5.22
C TYR A 244 -16.90 -23.12 6.24
N LYS A 245 -17.14 -22.42 7.37
CA LYS A 245 -16.14 -22.33 8.47
C LYS A 245 -15.83 -23.69 9.12
N ASN A 246 -16.73 -24.67 8.97
CA ASN A 246 -16.58 -26.03 9.47
C ASN A 246 -16.73 -27.04 8.31
N ILE A 247 -15.86 -26.99 7.31
CA ILE A 247 -15.83 -28.05 6.30
C ILE A 247 -15.37 -29.33 6.97
N ASP A 248 -16.22 -30.36 6.94
CA ASP A 248 -15.81 -31.70 7.28
C ASP A 248 -14.89 -32.21 6.16
N LEU A 249 -13.61 -32.38 6.48
CA LEU A 249 -12.61 -32.94 5.56
C LEU A 249 -12.96 -34.37 5.13
N ASN A 250 -13.88 -35.04 5.84
CA ASN A 250 -14.39 -36.38 5.48
C ASN A 250 -15.65 -36.34 4.60
N SER A 251 -16.15 -35.16 4.20
CA SER A 251 -17.31 -35.08 3.31
C SER A 251 -16.93 -35.54 1.90
N THR A 252 -17.83 -36.24 1.22
CA THR A 252 -17.68 -36.71 -0.18
C THR A 252 -17.75 -35.58 -1.23
N ARG A 253 -17.68 -34.32 -0.81
CA ARG A 253 -17.71 -33.19 -1.73
C ARG A 253 -16.28 -32.76 -2.06
N PRO A 254 -15.99 -32.47 -3.34
CA PRO A 254 -14.66 -32.04 -3.73
C PRO A 254 -14.27 -30.75 -3.00
N LEU A 255 -13.04 -30.69 -2.52
CA LEU A 255 -12.51 -29.58 -1.73
C LEU A 255 -11.07 -29.30 -2.14
N CYS A 256 -10.71 -28.03 -2.31
CA CYS A 256 -9.32 -27.64 -2.51
C CYS A 256 -8.73 -27.03 -1.23
N ILE A 257 -7.59 -27.57 -0.78
CA ILE A 257 -6.79 -26.95 0.29
C ILE A 257 -5.60 -26.25 -0.36
N VAL A 258 -5.38 -24.98 0.00
CA VAL A 258 -4.28 -24.17 -0.51
C VAL A 258 -3.34 -23.76 0.62
N THR A 259 -2.05 -23.90 0.37
CA THR A 259 -0.99 -23.46 1.26
C THR A 259 0.16 -22.81 0.50
N ARG A 260 1.08 -22.19 1.24
CA ARG A 260 2.36 -21.74 0.70
C ARG A 260 3.30 -22.91 0.48
N ASN A 261 4.13 -22.84 -0.55
CA ASN A 261 5.18 -23.82 -0.83
C ASN A 261 6.17 -24.04 0.33
N THR A 262 6.32 -23.04 1.21
CA THR A 262 7.16 -23.10 2.42
C THR A 262 6.50 -23.78 3.62
N LYS A 263 5.20 -24.08 3.56
CA LYS A 263 4.44 -24.74 4.64
C LYS A 263 3.47 -25.78 4.07
N PRO A 264 3.97 -26.86 3.43
CA PRO A 264 3.11 -27.89 2.86
C PRO A 264 2.23 -28.55 3.92
N VAL A 265 1.06 -29.03 3.50
CA VAL A 265 0.16 -29.79 4.37
C VAL A 265 0.76 -31.18 4.63
N PRO A 266 0.69 -31.71 5.86
CA PRO A 266 1.17 -33.07 6.16
C PRO A 266 0.49 -34.14 5.28
N PRO A 267 1.23 -35.17 4.83
CA PRO A 267 0.69 -36.20 3.94
C PRO A 267 -0.56 -36.92 4.47
N GLU A 268 -0.67 -37.08 5.79
CA GLU A 268 -1.80 -37.73 6.48
C GLU A 268 -3.16 -37.08 6.16
N VAL A 269 -3.19 -35.80 5.76
CA VAL A 269 -4.42 -35.06 5.43
C VAL A 269 -4.70 -35.06 3.92
N THR A 270 -3.70 -35.35 3.09
CA THR A 270 -3.76 -35.18 1.63
C THR A 270 -3.34 -36.44 0.86
N GLU A 271 -3.35 -37.61 1.50
CA GLU A 271 -2.81 -38.85 0.94
C GLU A 271 -3.46 -39.23 -0.40
N ASN A 272 -4.76 -38.93 -0.55
CA ASN A 272 -5.54 -39.18 -1.77
C ASN A 272 -5.80 -37.90 -2.60
N ALA A 273 -5.14 -36.78 -2.28
CA ALA A 273 -5.39 -35.52 -2.97
C ALA A 273 -4.55 -35.40 -4.25
N GLU A 274 -5.14 -34.87 -5.33
CA GLU A 274 -4.36 -34.42 -6.48
C GLU A 274 -3.60 -33.14 -6.09
N ARG A 275 -2.27 -33.21 -6.14
CA ARG A 275 -1.38 -32.11 -5.74
C ARG A 275 -0.78 -31.44 -6.96
N TYR A 276 -0.94 -30.11 -7.05
CA TYR A 276 -0.24 -29.29 -8.04
C TYR A 276 0.26 -27.98 -7.44
N THR A 277 1.25 -27.35 -8.10
CA THR A 277 1.88 -26.11 -7.64
C THR A 277 1.78 -25.04 -8.72
N ARG A 278 1.40 -23.83 -8.31
CA ARG A 278 1.36 -22.64 -9.17
C ARG A 278 1.98 -21.48 -8.39
N GLY A 279 3.05 -20.89 -8.93
CA GLY A 279 3.80 -19.86 -8.22
C GLY A 279 4.24 -20.34 -6.84
N GLY A 280 4.09 -19.48 -5.83
CA GLY A 280 4.38 -19.80 -4.43
C GLY A 280 3.33 -20.70 -3.73
N TYR A 281 2.29 -21.17 -4.43
CA TYR A 281 1.15 -21.84 -3.83
C TYR A 281 1.09 -23.33 -4.22
N ILE A 282 0.72 -24.16 -3.25
CA ILE A 282 0.42 -25.58 -3.45
C ILE A 282 -1.08 -25.78 -3.25
N PHE A 283 -1.70 -26.46 -4.19
CA PHE A 283 -3.12 -26.82 -4.20
C PHE A 283 -3.24 -28.33 -4.02
N TYR A 284 -4.13 -28.74 -3.13
CA TYR A 284 -4.48 -30.14 -2.86
C TYR A 284 -5.96 -30.30 -3.13
N LEU A 285 -6.30 -30.98 -4.23
CA LEU A 285 -7.68 -31.25 -4.60
C LEU A 285 -8.09 -32.62 -4.02
N LEU A 286 -8.97 -32.58 -3.04
CA LEU A 286 -9.62 -33.75 -2.44
C LEU A 286 -10.87 -34.05 -3.27
N GLN A 287 -11.03 -35.30 -3.72
CA GLN A 287 -12.18 -35.79 -4.49
C GLN A 287 -12.98 -36.79 -3.66
#